data_AF-A0A4Q1TE77-F1
#
_entry.id   AF-A0A4Q1TE77-F1
#
_cell.length_a   1.000
_cell.length_b   1.000
_cell.length_c   1.000
_cell.angle_alpha   90.00
_cell.angle_beta   90.00
_cell.angle_gamma   90.00
#
_symmetry.space_group_name_H-M   'P 1'
#
loop_
_entity.id
_entity.type
_entity.pdbx_description
1 polymer ?
#
loop_
_entity_poly.entity_id
_entity_poly.type
_entity_poly.pdbx_seq_one_letter_code
_entity_poly.pdbx_strand_id
1 'polypeptide(L)'
;MNELIIMHDRQAVTTSLKVAESFGKNHRDVLAAIRDLMSSAENYAVLKKYFIYGSYTASNGKTNPMYYMNRDGFTLLAVGFTGKRALQFKIQYIQAFNSMETQIRTGYAIPGSYAEALKLAASQAEQ
;
A
#
# COMPACT_ATOMS: atom_id res chain seq x y z
N MET A 1 -10.01 -7.85 9.17
CA MET A 1 -8.86 -6.97 8.86
C MET A 1 -9.41 -5.56 8.94
N ASN A 2 -9.16 -4.83 10.03
CA ASN A 2 -9.66 -3.47 10.19
C ASN A 2 -9.15 -2.61 9.02
N GLU A 3 -9.96 -1.66 8.55
CA GLU A 3 -9.66 -0.82 7.37
C GLU A 3 -8.24 -0.27 7.47
N LEU A 4 -7.32 -0.84 6.68
CA LEU A 4 -5.91 -0.46 6.72
C LEU A 4 -5.70 0.94 6.13
N ILE A 5 -6.62 1.40 5.31
CA ILE A 5 -6.52 2.62 4.50
C ILE A 5 -7.39 3.72 5.13
N ILE A 6 -6.94 4.96 5.06
CA ILE A 6 -7.67 6.19 5.39
C ILE A 6 -7.47 7.20 4.25
N MET A 7 -8.39 8.16 4.14
CA MET A 7 -8.18 9.33 3.29
C MET A 7 -7.49 10.43 4.09
N HIS A 8 -6.35 10.91 3.60
CA HIS A 8 -5.61 12.05 4.14
C HIS A 8 -5.12 12.90 2.97
N ASP A 9 -5.39 14.20 2.98
CA ASP A 9 -5.02 15.14 1.89
C ASP A 9 -5.40 14.65 0.48
N ARG A 10 -6.61 14.08 0.33
CA ARG A 10 -7.13 13.48 -0.92
C ARG A 10 -6.31 12.30 -1.45
N GLN A 11 -5.44 11.72 -0.62
CA GLN A 11 -4.70 10.50 -0.93
C GLN A 11 -5.14 9.35 -0.01
N ALA A 12 -5.27 8.17 -0.59
CA ALA A 12 -5.42 6.93 0.17
C ALA A 12 -4.06 6.60 0.83
N VAL A 13 -4.03 6.65 2.16
CA VAL A 13 -2.83 6.38 2.97
C VAL A 13 -3.14 5.39 4.10
N THR A 14 -2.12 4.83 4.73
CA THR A 14 -2.22 4.13 6.01
C THR A 14 -1.38 4.83 7.07
N THR A 15 -1.56 4.48 8.34
CA THR A 15 -0.74 5.03 9.44
C THR A 15 0.16 3.97 10.04
N SER A 16 1.28 4.38 10.64
CA SER A 16 2.16 3.45 11.36
C SER A 16 1.46 2.76 12.53
N LEU A 17 0.39 3.35 13.08
CA LEU A 17 -0.49 2.72 14.07
C LEU A 17 -1.29 1.55 13.48
N LYS A 18 -1.99 1.78 12.35
CA LYS A 18 -2.77 0.74 11.66
C LYS A 18 -1.89 -0.41 11.18
N VAL A 19 -0.67 -0.10 10.72
CA VAL A 19 0.33 -1.11 10.35
C VAL A 19 0.77 -1.92 11.58
N ALA A 20 1.06 -1.27 12.71
CA ALA A 20 1.42 -1.96 13.94
C ALA A 20 0.33 -2.94 14.39
N GLU A 21 -0.94 -2.50 14.39
CA GLU A 21 -2.11 -3.33 14.72
C GLU A 21 -2.24 -4.53 13.76
N SER A 22 -2.23 -4.27 12.45
CA SER A 22 -2.47 -5.29 11.42
C SER A 22 -1.40 -6.39 11.41
N PHE A 23 -0.14 -6.01 11.65
CA PHE A 23 0.98 -6.97 11.68
C PHE A 23 1.26 -7.52 13.08
N GLY A 24 0.55 -7.06 14.12
CA GLY A 24 0.80 -7.45 15.51
C GLY A 24 2.17 -7.04 16.03
N LYS A 25 2.66 -5.87 15.63
CA LYS A 25 3.95 -5.32 16.04
C LYS A 25 3.75 -4.16 17.00
N ASN A 26 4.73 -3.86 17.85
CA ASN A 26 4.67 -2.63 18.65
C ASN A 26 4.86 -1.43 17.73
N HIS A 27 4.10 -0.35 17.98
CA HIS A 27 4.19 0.89 17.21
C HIS A 27 5.59 1.48 17.21
N ARG A 28 6.29 1.42 18.35
CA ARG A 28 7.69 1.84 18.48
C ARG A 28 8.62 1.15 17.47
N ASP A 29 8.44 -0.16 17.29
CA ASP A 29 9.29 -0.97 16.41
C ASP A 29 8.98 -0.66 14.94
N VAL A 30 7.72 -0.35 14.62
CA VAL A 30 7.32 0.16 13.29
C VAL A 30 7.96 1.52 13.01
N LEU A 31 7.95 2.44 13.98
CA LEU A 31 8.61 3.75 13.85
C LEU A 31 10.13 3.63 13.69
N ALA A 32 10.75 2.65 14.34
CA ALA A 32 12.17 2.37 14.15
C ALA A 32 12.44 1.88 12.71
N ALA A 33 11.69 0.89 12.23
CA ALA A 33 11.82 0.37 10.87
C ALA A 33 11.65 1.45 9.79
N ILE A 34 10.70 2.38 9.96
CA ILE A 34 10.52 3.51 9.04
C ILE A 34 11.75 4.43 9.05
N ARG A 35 12.28 4.77 10.23
CA ARG A 35 13.47 5.61 10.35
C ARG A 35 14.70 4.95 9.75
N ASP A 36 14.85 3.64 9.94
CA ASP A 36 15.94 2.85 9.37
C ASP A 36 15.86 2.86 7.84
N LEU A 37 14.67 2.67 7.26
CA LEU A 37 14.45 2.80 5.81
C LEU A 37 14.84 4.19 5.31
N MET A 38 14.41 5.25 6.02
CA MET A 38 14.69 6.64 5.67
C MET A 38 16.14 7.07 5.91
N SER A 39 16.96 6.27 6.59
CA SER A 39 18.36 6.60 6.88
C SER A 39 19.28 6.49 5.65
N SER A 40 18.85 5.81 4.59
CA SER A 40 19.59 5.70 3.33
C SER A 40 19.61 7.04 2.58
N ALA A 41 20.76 7.73 2.58
CA ALA A 41 20.94 9.02 1.93
C ALA A 41 20.66 8.99 0.42
N GLU A 42 21.01 7.89 -0.24
CA GLU A 42 20.83 7.69 -1.68
C GLU A 42 19.34 7.71 -2.09
N ASN A 43 18.46 7.16 -1.25
CA ASN A 43 17.04 7.02 -1.55
C ASN A 43 16.15 8.05 -0.85
N TYR A 44 16.73 8.90 0.00
CA TYR A 44 15.98 9.82 0.88
C TYR A 44 14.98 10.71 0.12
N ALA A 45 15.36 11.23 -1.05
CA ALA A 45 14.50 12.10 -1.86
C ALA A 45 13.21 11.41 -2.35
N VAL A 46 13.24 10.09 -2.54
CA VAL A 46 12.10 9.26 -2.90
C VAL A 46 11.33 8.88 -1.63
N LEU A 47 12.03 8.40 -0.61
CA LEU A 47 11.42 7.90 0.63
C LEU A 47 10.65 8.98 1.40
N LYS A 48 11.06 10.25 1.35
CA LYS A 48 10.30 11.36 1.95
C LYS A 48 8.92 11.58 1.33
N LYS A 49 8.65 11.04 0.13
CA LYS A 49 7.32 11.07 -0.51
C LYS A 49 6.46 9.89 -0.07
N TYR A 50 7.09 8.83 0.43
CA TYR A 50 6.43 7.59 0.83
C TYR A 50 6.03 7.62 2.30
N PHE A 51 6.82 8.30 3.13
CA PHE A 51 6.64 8.42 4.57
C PHE A 51 6.48 9.89 4.96
N ILE A 52 5.27 10.30 5.28
CA ILE A 52 4.95 11.67 5.74
C ILE A 52 4.84 11.67 7.26
N TYR A 53 5.64 12.49 7.92
CA TYR A 53 5.59 12.60 9.38
C TYR A 53 4.25 13.19 9.83
N GLY A 54 3.73 12.68 10.93
CA GLY A 54 2.53 13.16 11.58
C GLY A 54 2.57 12.91 13.08
N SER A 55 1.47 13.22 13.75
CA SER A 55 1.32 12.93 15.17
C SER A 55 -0.13 12.57 15.48
N TYR A 56 -0.34 11.93 16.61
CA TYR A 56 -1.67 11.61 17.13
C TYR A 56 -1.70 11.86 18.64
N THR A 57 -2.87 12.20 19.15
CA THR A 57 -3.11 12.30 20.59
C THR A 57 -3.55 10.94 21.11
N ALA A 58 -2.77 10.36 22.00
CA ALA A 58 -3.12 9.11 22.67
C ALA A 58 -4.22 9.33 23.72
N SER A 59 -4.82 8.24 24.19
CA SER A 59 -5.90 8.28 25.21
C SER A 59 -5.48 8.93 26.53
N ASN A 60 -4.19 8.96 26.84
CA ASN A 60 -3.62 9.64 28.00
C ASN A 60 -3.36 11.15 27.77
N GLY A 61 -3.85 11.72 26.67
CA GLY A 61 -3.68 13.12 26.29
C GLY A 61 -2.30 13.47 25.73
N LYS A 62 -1.35 12.54 25.67
CA LYS A 62 -0.01 12.79 25.13
C LYS A 62 0.00 12.72 23.60
N THR A 63 0.61 13.71 22.97
CA THR A 63 0.91 13.69 21.54
C THR A 63 2.10 12.78 21.27
N ASN A 64 1.94 11.81 20.37
CA ASN A 64 2.96 10.84 19.99
C ASN A 64 3.21 10.91 18.47
N PRO A 65 4.44 10.65 18.02
CA PRO A 65 4.78 10.66 16.60
C PRO A 65 4.11 9.50 15.86
N MET A 66 3.77 9.72 14.60
CA MET A 66 3.38 8.66 13.67
C MET A 66 3.80 9.02 12.24
N TYR A 67 3.60 8.09 11.31
CA TYR A 67 3.79 8.34 9.89
C TYR A 67 2.53 7.99 9.13
N TYR A 68 2.17 8.84 8.17
CA TYR A 68 1.29 8.51 7.06
C TYR A 68 2.11 7.88 5.93
N MET A 69 1.57 6.83 5.34
CA MET A 69 2.24 6.06 4.29
C MET A 69 1.30 5.89 3.12
N ASN A 70 1.75 6.28 1.93
CA ASN A 70 1.07 5.90 0.71
C ASN A 70 1.26 4.40 0.42
N ARG A 71 0.66 3.90 -0.65
CA ARG A 71 0.79 2.49 -1.07
C ARG A 71 2.25 2.03 -1.16
N ASP A 72 3.13 2.88 -1.71
CA ASP A 72 4.51 2.50 -2.01
C ASP A 72 5.35 2.41 -0.72
N GLY A 73 5.18 3.38 0.20
CA GLY A 73 5.80 3.34 1.53
C GLY A 73 5.31 2.18 2.39
N PHE A 74 4.01 1.93 2.37
CA PHE A 74 3.43 0.78 3.05
C PHE A 74 3.99 -0.55 2.50
N THR A 75 4.02 -0.70 1.18
CA THR A 75 4.54 -1.91 0.53
C THR A 75 6.01 -2.14 0.90
N LEU A 76 6.85 -1.10 0.79
CA LEU A 76 8.26 -1.17 1.13
C LEU A 76 8.49 -1.60 2.59
N LEU A 77 7.71 -1.05 3.52
CA LEU A 77 7.77 -1.43 4.93
C LEU A 77 7.32 -2.88 5.15
N ALA A 78 6.19 -3.27 4.55
CA ALA A 78 5.58 -4.58 4.75
C ALA A 78 6.44 -5.74 4.22
N VAL A 79 7.16 -5.54 3.11
CA VAL A 79 8.05 -6.59 2.56
C VAL A 79 9.22 -6.89 3.49
N GLY A 80 9.72 -5.89 4.24
CA GLY A 80 10.78 -6.04 5.23
C GLY A 80 10.34 -6.75 6.52
N PHE A 81 9.03 -6.89 6.76
CA PHE A 81 8.54 -7.55 7.96
C PHE A 81 8.64 -9.09 7.88
N THR A 82 8.96 -9.69 9.02
CA THR A 82 9.04 -11.15 9.23
C THR A 82 7.98 -11.62 10.24
N GLY A 83 7.75 -12.94 10.28
CA GLY A 83 6.79 -13.61 11.19
C GLY A 83 5.52 -14.11 10.49
N LYS A 84 4.70 -14.91 11.21
CA LYS A 84 3.51 -15.59 10.65
C LYS A 84 2.50 -14.62 10.00
N ARG A 85 2.19 -13.50 10.66
CA ARG A 85 1.26 -12.47 10.13
C ARG A 85 1.82 -11.79 8.88
N ALA A 86 3.11 -11.46 8.88
CA ALA A 86 3.76 -10.87 7.71
C ALA A 86 3.78 -11.85 6.53
N LEU A 87 4.02 -13.15 6.77
CA LEU A 87 3.94 -14.18 5.74
C LEU A 87 2.53 -14.29 5.16
N GLN A 88 1.51 -14.35 6.00
CA GLN A 88 0.11 -14.40 5.55
C GLN A 88 -0.25 -13.17 4.69
N PHE A 89 0.17 -11.97 5.11
CA PHE A 89 -0.02 -10.76 4.32
C PHE A 89 0.69 -10.86 2.95
N LYS A 90 1.94 -11.32 2.91
CA LYS A 90 2.69 -11.49 1.65
C LYS A 90 1.98 -12.46 0.71
N ILE A 91 1.45 -13.57 1.21
CA ILE A 91 0.66 -14.53 0.42
C ILE A 91 -0.59 -13.86 -0.15
N GLN A 92 -1.35 -13.13 0.67
CA GLN A 92 -2.55 -12.41 0.21
C GLN A 92 -2.22 -11.34 -0.84
N TYR A 93 -1.11 -10.62 -0.66
CA TYR A 93 -0.62 -9.65 -1.65
C TYR A 93 -0.28 -10.32 -2.98
N ILE A 94 0.43 -11.46 -2.96
CA ILE A 94 0.75 -12.24 -4.16
C ILE A 94 -0.53 -12.72 -4.85
N GLN A 95 -1.51 -13.22 -4.10
CA GLN A 95 -2.80 -13.66 -4.65
C GLN A 95 -3.57 -12.52 -5.30
N ALA A 96 -3.63 -11.35 -4.66
CA ALA A 96 -4.26 -10.16 -5.22
C ALA A 96 -3.56 -9.71 -6.51
N PHE A 97 -2.23 -9.75 -6.53
CA PHE A 97 -1.44 -9.46 -7.73
C PHE A 97 -1.76 -10.42 -8.88
N ASN A 98 -1.75 -11.73 -8.62
CA ASN A 98 -2.07 -12.74 -9.64
C ASN A 98 -3.52 -12.62 -10.15
N SER A 99 -4.46 -12.25 -9.27
CA SER A 99 -5.84 -11.99 -9.64
C SER A 99 -5.95 -10.77 -10.56
N MET A 100 -5.26 -9.68 -10.23
CA MET A 100 -5.17 -8.49 -11.09
C MET A 100 -4.49 -8.81 -12.43
N GLU A 101 -3.40 -9.58 -12.43
CA GLU A 101 -2.72 -10.00 -13.65
C GLU A 101 -3.67 -10.79 -14.56
N THR A 102 -4.40 -11.74 -13.98
CA THR A 102 -5.40 -12.53 -14.71
C THR A 102 -6.48 -11.63 -15.28
N GLN A 103 -7.04 -10.71 -14.48
CA GLN A 103 -8.03 -9.74 -14.94
C GLN A 103 -7.52 -8.86 -16.08
N ILE A 104 -6.26 -8.43 -16.05
CA ILE A 104 -5.68 -7.65 -17.15
C ILE A 104 -5.52 -8.53 -18.40
N ARG A 105 -5.05 -9.78 -18.25
CA ARG A 105 -4.90 -10.74 -19.35
C ARG A 105 -6.24 -11.13 -19.99
N THR A 106 -7.32 -11.23 -19.21
CA THR A 106 -8.64 -11.68 -19.68
C THR A 106 -9.60 -10.53 -19.97
N GLY A 107 -9.42 -9.37 -19.32
CA GLY A 107 -10.34 -8.24 -19.32
C GLY A 107 -10.04 -7.18 -20.37
N TYR A 108 -8.82 -7.16 -20.93
CA TYR A 108 -8.54 -6.44 -22.16
C TYR A 108 -8.58 -7.45 -23.31
N ALA A 109 -9.68 -7.48 -24.07
CA ALA A 109 -9.64 -8.07 -25.40
C ALA A 109 -8.71 -7.19 -26.25
N ILE A 110 -7.41 -7.48 -26.23
CA ILE A 110 -6.46 -6.81 -27.14
C ILE A 110 -6.84 -7.32 -28.53
N PRO A 111 -7.42 -6.47 -29.40
CA PRO A 111 -7.91 -6.94 -30.67
C PRO A 111 -6.71 -7.34 -31.53
N GLY A 112 -6.71 -8.57 -32.05
CA GLY A 112 -5.65 -9.08 -32.91
C GLY A 112 -5.69 -8.48 -34.32
N SER A 113 -6.77 -7.75 -34.65
CA SER A 113 -6.96 -7.06 -35.93
C SER A 113 -7.79 -5.79 -35.78
N TYR A 114 -7.71 -4.89 -36.76
CA TYR A 114 -8.56 -3.69 -36.83
C TYR A 114 -10.06 -4.00 -36.79
N ALA A 115 -10.48 -5.14 -37.38
CA ALA A 115 -11.88 -5.55 -37.38
C ALA A 115 -12.38 -5.92 -35.97
N GLU A 116 -11.54 -6.61 -35.18
CA GLU A 116 -11.86 -6.92 -33.78
C GLU A 116 -11.86 -5.64 -32.91
N ALA A 117 -10.97 -4.69 -33.21
CA ALA A 117 -10.91 -3.42 -32.46
C ALA A 117 -12.17 -2.59 -32.62
N LEU A 118 -12.68 -2.50 -33.85
CA LEU A 118 -13.93 -1.81 -34.15
C LEU A 118 -15.14 -2.48 -33.49
N LYS A 119 -15.18 -3.82 -33.44
CA LYS A 119 -16.24 -4.56 -32.73
C LYS A 119 -16.21 -4.32 -31.23
N LEU A 120 -15.02 -4.34 -30.63
CA LEU A 120 -14.86 -4.07 -29.20
C LEU A 120 -15.29 -2.63 -28.86
N ALA A 121 -14.86 -1.65 -29.64
CA ALA A 121 -15.23 -0.25 -29.45
C ALA A 121 -16.75 -0.03 -29.57
N ALA A 122 -17.40 -0.67 -30.55
CA ALA A 122 -18.86 -0.62 -30.69
C ALA A 122 -19.57 -1.19 -29.46
N SER A 123 -19.14 -2.36 -28.97
CA SER A 123 -19.74 -3.00 -27.78
C SER A 123 -19.56 -2.19 -26.49
N GLN A 124 -18.46 -1.45 -26.37
CA GLN A 124 -18.19 -0.58 -25.22
C GLN A 124 -18.96 0.75 -25.28
N ALA A 125 -19.30 1.23 -26.47
CA ALA A 125 -20.08 2.46 -26.65
C ALA A 125 -21.60 2.28 -26.39
N GLU A 126 -22.08 1.03 -26.40
CA GLU A 126 -23.47 0.67 -26.09
C GLU A 126 -23.73 0.40 -24.59
N GLN A 127 -22.68 0.35 -23.76
CA GLN A 127 -22.75 0.21 -22.30
C GLN A 127 -22.79 1.57 -21.60
#